data_AF-A0A9D5JID6-F1
#
_entry.id   AF-A0A9D5JID6-F1
#
_cell.length_a   1.000
_cell.length_b   1.000
_cell.length_c   1.000
_cell.angle_alpha   90.00
_cell.angle_beta   90.00
_cell.angle_gamma   90.00
#
_symmetry.space_group_name_H-M   'P 1'
#
loop_
_entity.id
_entity.type
_entity.pdbx_description
1 polymer ?
#
loop_
_entity_poly.entity_id
_entity_poly.type
_entity_poly.pdbx_seq_one_letter_code
_entity_poly.pdbx_strand_id
1 'polypeptide(L)'
;MKTNKNNPTKTVLVISVGFGLLFFLFGFKWALHTALIVGVLGIISNRACDLIDFLWMKLAKILSFIVPNILLSIIFYFFLFPLAVLSGIFGSKNNLQLRNSSDTLWVNKMAKIDKGSFEKMW
;
A
#
# COMPACT_ATOMS: atom_id res chain seq x y z
N MET A 1 -22.91 15.28 8.15
CA MET A 1 -21.92 14.44 7.46
C MET A 1 -21.89 14.86 5.99
N LYS A 2 -20.86 15.59 5.55
CA LYS A 2 -20.76 16.06 4.16
C LYS A 2 -20.52 14.85 3.26
N THR A 3 -21.50 14.46 2.47
CA THR A 3 -21.30 13.45 1.43
C THR A 3 -20.35 14.05 0.40
N ASN A 4 -19.19 13.42 0.20
CA ASN A 4 -18.32 13.77 -0.93
C ASN A 4 -19.16 13.54 -2.19
N LYS A 5 -19.55 14.64 -2.85
CA LYS A 5 -20.27 14.57 -4.12
C LYS A 5 -19.28 14.10 -5.17
N ASN A 6 -19.21 12.79 -5.38
CA ASN A 6 -18.65 12.24 -6.61
C ASN A 6 -19.40 12.91 -7.77
N ASN A 7 -18.66 13.37 -8.76
CA ASN A 7 -19.23 13.96 -9.96
C ASN A 7 -19.22 12.87 -11.04
N PRO A 8 -20.35 12.21 -11.31
CA PRO A 8 -20.42 11.08 -12.23
C PRO A 8 -19.85 11.43 -13.61
N THR A 9 -20.08 12.66 -14.06
CA THR A 9 -19.54 13.20 -15.32
C THR A 9 -18.01 13.22 -15.36
N LYS A 10 -17.35 13.53 -14.23
CA LYS A 10 -15.88 13.51 -14.15
C LYS A 10 -15.34 12.09 -14.23
N THR A 11 -16.00 11.14 -13.57
CA THR A 11 -15.62 9.72 -13.62
C THR A 11 -15.72 9.18 -15.03
N VAL A 12 -16.82 9.44 -15.75
CA VAL A 12 -17.00 9.03 -17.14
C VAL A 12 -15.95 9.66 -18.07
N LEU A 13 -15.61 10.94 -17.86
CA LEU A 13 -14.55 11.60 -18.63
C LEU A 13 -13.18 10.98 -18.36
N VAL A 14 -12.84 10.71 -17.10
CA VAL A 14 -11.58 10.04 -16.72
C VAL A 14 -11.49 8.65 -17.35
N ILE A 15 -12.59 7.89 -17.34
CA ILE A 15 -12.66 6.57 -17.98
C ILE A 15 -12.43 6.70 -19.49
N SER A 16 -13.12 7.61 -20.17
CA SER A 16 -13.00 7.81 -21.62
C SER A 16 -11.58 8.24 -22.02
N VAL A 17 -10.99 9.20 -21.29
CA VAL A 17 -9.61 9.65 -21.52
C VAL A 17 -8.60 8.54 -21.21
N GLY A 18 -8.79 7.81 -20.12
CA GLY A 18 -7.91 6.70 -19.71
C GLY A 18 -7.88 5.58 -20.75
N PHE A 19 -9.04 5.12 -21.22
CA PHE A 19 -9.12 4.12 -22.29
C PHE A 19 -8.60 4.65 -23.64
N GLY A 20 -8.80 5.93 -23.95
CA GLY A 20 -8.20 6.58 -25.12
C GLY A 20 -6.68 6.61 -25.08
N LEU A 21 -6.09 6.94 -23.93
CA LEU A 21 -4.63 6.88 -23.73
C LEU A 21 -4.10 5.45 -23.82
N LEU A 22 -4.81 4.46 -23.26
CA LEU A 22 -4.45 3.05 -23.39
C LEU A 22 -4.44 2.59 -24.86
N PHE A 23 -5.37 3.07 -25.68
CA PHE A 23 -5.34 2.81 -27.12
C PHE A 23 -4.07 3.38 -27.77
N PHE A 24 -3.66 4.60 -27.41
CA PHE A 24 -2.47 5.22 -27.97
C PHE A 24 -1.17 4.49 -27.58
N LEU A 25 -1.09 3.96 -26.36
CA LEU A 25 0.09 3.25 -25.86
C LEU A 25 0.18 1.79 -26.32
N PHE A 26 -0.95 1.07 -26.35
CA PHE A 26 -0.97 -0.38 -26.59
C PHE A 26 -1.57 -0.78 -27.95
N GLY A 27 -2.20 0.15 -28.69
CA GLY A 27 -2.80 -0.12 -29.99
C GLY A 27 -4.07 -0.99 -29.96
N PHE A 28 -4.66 -1.23 -28.78
CA PHE A 28 -5.83 -2.11 -28.65
C PHE A 28 -7.09 -1.49 -29.25
N LYS A 29 -7.49 -1.94 -30.45
CA LYS A 29 -8.68 -1.45 -31.17
C LYS A 29 -9.97 -1.47 -30.33
N TRP A 30 -10.10 -2.42 -29.41
CA TRP A 30 -11.25 -2.53 -28.51
C TRP A 30 -11.34 -1.37 -27.49
N ALA A 31 -10.21 -0.85 -27.02
CA ALA A 31 -10.17 0.25 -26.06
C ALA A 31 -10.72 1.56 -26.63
N LEU A 32 -10.53 1.79 -27.93
CA LEU A 32 -11.10 2.96 -28.61
C LEU A 32 -12.63 2.89 -28.66
N HIS A 33 -13.19 1.72 -28.99
CA HIS A 33 -14.64 1.52 -29.07
C HIS A 33 -15.29 1.70 -27.70
N THR A 34 -14.69 1.16 -26.63
CA THR A 34 -15.21 1.35 -25.27
C THR A 34 -15.12 2.80 -24.81
N ALA A 35 -14.01 3.50 -25.09
CA ALA A 35 -13.85 4.92 -24.75
C ALA A 35 -14.90 5.80 -25.43
N LEU A 36 -15.18 5.55 -26.71
CA LEU A 36 -16.21 6.26 -27.48
C LEU A 36 -17.62 5.97 -26.94
N ILE A 37 -17.97 4.70 -26.74
CA ILE A 37 -19.30 4.32 -26.24
C ILE A 37 -19.55 4.95 -24.86
N VAL A 38 -18.59 4.82 -23.94
CA VAL A 38 -18.70 5.37 -22.58
C VAL A 38 -18.77 6.90 -22.59
N GLY A 39 -17.95 7.56 -23.43
CA GLY A 39 -17.98 9.01 -23.57
C GLY A 39 -19.31 9.54 -24.13
N VAL A 40 -19.83 8.92 -25.20
CA VAL A 40 -21.10 9.30 -25.82
C VAL A 40 -22.28 9.05 -24.87
N LEU A 41 -22.32 7.90 -24.19
CA LEU A 41 -23.34 7.62 -23.16
C LEU A 41 -23.30 8.64 -22.02
N GLY A 42 -22.11 9.12 -21.66
CA GLY A 42 -21.93 10.16 -20.66
C GLY A 42 -22.54 11.50 -21.03
N ILE A 43 -22.48 11.88 -22.31
CA ILE A 43 -23.04 13.15 -22.80
C ILE A 43 -24.56 13.09 -22.90
N ILE A 44 -25.10 11.94 -23.31
CA ILE A 44 -26.53 11.79 -23.60
C ILE A 44 -27.38 11.68 -22.32
N SER A 45 -26.86 11.07 -21.25
CA SER A 45 -27.68 10.75 -20.07
C SER A 45 -26.92 10.85 -18.75
N ASN A 46 -27.42 11.70 -17.85
CA ASN A 46 -26.94 11.75 -16.47
C ASN A 46 -27.19 10.44 -15.72
N ARG A 47 -28.28 9.71 -16.01
CA ARG A 47 -28.55 8.40 -15.38
C ARG A 47 -27.53 7.34 -15.79
N ALA A 48 -27.05 7.40 -17.02
CA ALA A 48 -25.98 6.50 -17.48
C ALA A 48 -24.67 6.81 -16.75
N CYS A 49 -24.36 8.10 -16.54
CA CYS A 49 -23.20 8.50 -15.75
C CYS A 49 -23.26 7.95 -14.32
N ASP A 50 -24.41 8.04 -13.65
CA ASP A 50 -24.60 7.53 -12.28
C ASP A 50 -24.37 6.01 -12.21
N LEU A 51 -24.87 5.25 -13.20
CA LEU A 51 -24.71 3.81 -13.26
C LEU A 51 -23.23 3.42 -13.48
N ILE A 52 -22.56 4.11 -14.40
CA ILE A 52 -21.14 3.90 -14.72
C ILE A 52 -20.28 4.24 -13.50
N ASP A 53 -20.52 5.39 -12.85
CA ASP A 53 -19.81 5.79 -11.63
C ASP A 53 -20.00 4.76 -10.53
N PHE A 54 -21.23 4.28 -10.32
CA PHE A 54 -21.50 3.25 -9.32
C PHE A 54 -20.74 1.94 -9.58
N LEU A 55 -20.76 1.46 -10.83
CA LEU A 55 -20.01 0.25 -11.22
C LEU A 55 -18.50 0.46 -11.04
N TRP A 56 -18.00 1.62 -11.45
CA TRP A 56 -16.60 1.99 -11.36
C TRP A 56 -16.14 2.10 -9.90
N MET A 57 -16.95 2.70 -9.04
CA MET A 57 -16.65 2.81 -7.62
C MET A 57 -16.67 1.47 -6.90
N LYS A 58 -17.53 0.51 -7.32
CA LYS A 58 -17.44 -0.88 -6.83
C LYS A 58 -16.12 -1.53 -7.21
N LEU A 59 -15.68 -1.36 -8.45
CA LEU A 59 -14.38 -1.87 -8.91
C LEU A 59 -13.23 -1.25 -8.12
N ALA A 60 -13.25 0.08 -7.94
CA ALA A 60 -12.26 0.80 -7.16
C ALA A 60 -12.21 0.33 -5.70
N LYS A 61 -13.36 0.02 -5.09
CA LYS A 61 -13.43 -0.52 -3.73
C LYS A 61 -12.74 -1.88 -3.63
N ILE A 62 -12.97 -2.78 -4.58
CA ILE A 62 -12.31 -4.08 -4.63
C ILE A 62 -10.79 -3.90 -4.78
N LEU A 63 -10.39 -3.01 -5.70
CA LEU A 63 -8.98 -2.70 -5.92
C LEU A 63 -8.32 -2.09 -4.68
N SER A 64 -9.05 -1.28 -3.91
CA SER A 64 -8.58 -0.69 -2.66
C SER A 64 -8.32 -1.72 -1.55
N PHE A 65 -8.86 -2.94 -1.63
CA PHE A 65 -8.49 -4.02 -0.71
C PHE A 65 -7.24 -4.77 -1.19
N ILE A 66 -7.06 -4.87 -2.50
CA ILE A 66 -5.93 -5.58 -3.12
C ILE A 66 -4.65 -4.74 -3.06
N VAL A 67 -4.72 -3.46 -3.40
CA VAL A 67 -3.56 -2.57 -3.56
C VAL A 67 -2.74 -2.42 -2.29
N PRO A 68 -3.32 -2.19 -1.09
CA PRO A 68 -2.54 -2.09 0.14
C PRO A 68 -1.75 -3.36 0.45
N ASN A 69 -2.34 -4.54 0.20
CA ASN A 69 -1.68 -5.82 0.42
C ASN A 69 -0.51 -6.02 -0.56
N ILE A 70 -0.70 -5.69 -1.85
CA ILE A 70 0.36 -5.73 -2.84
C ILE A 70 1.49 -4.76 -2.46
N LEU A 71 1.14 -3.51 -2.13
CA LEU A 71 2.10 -2.47 -1.78
C LEU A 71 2.91 -2.87 -0.54
N LEU A 72 2.23 -3.34 0.52
CA LEU A 72 2.86 -3.80 1.75
C LEU A 72 3.78 -5.00 1.47
N SER A 73 3.34 -5.95 0.66
CA SER A 73 4.14 -7.12 0.29
C SER A 73 5.41 -6.72 -0.48
N ILE A 74 5.29 -5.82 -1.45
CA ILE A 74 6.45 -5.28 -2.20
C ILE A 74 7.41 -4.58 -1.26
N ILE A 75 6.91 -3.68 -0.41
CA ILE A 75 7.76 -2.93 0.54
C ILE A 75 8.41 -3.90 1.52
N PHE A 76 7.66 -4.87 2.03
CA PHE A 76 8.17 -5.87 2.96
C PHE A 76 9.29 -6.67 2.33
N TYR A 77 9.07 -7.23 1.13
CA TYR A 77 10.04 -8.12 0.51
C TYR A 77 11.26 -7.38 -0.06
N PHE A 78 11.08 -6.14 -0.53
CA PHE A 78 12.17 -5.37 -1.14
C PHE A 78 12.99 -4.56 -0.13
N PHE A 79 12.38 -4.12 0.98
CA PHE A 79 13.07 -3.31 1.99
C PHE A 79 13.21 -4.05 3.33
N LEU A 80 12.11 -4.41 3.99
CA LEU A 80 12.18 -4.95 5.36
C LEU A 80 12.88 -6.31 5.41
N PHE A 81 12.57 -7.20 4.48
CA PHE A 81 13.09 -8.57 4.45
C PHE A 81 14.61 -8.60 4.27
N PRO A 82 15.21 -7.96 3.25
CA PRO A 82 16.67 -7.94 3.12
C PRO A 82 17.33 -7.21 4.29
N LEU A 83 16.71 -6.13 4.81
CA LEU A 83 17.23 -5.42 5.96
C LEU A 83 17.22 -6.30 7.23
N ALA A 84 16.18 -7.09 7.45
CA ALA A 84 16.08 -8.02 8.57
C ALA A 84 17.09 -9.16 8.45
N VAL A 85 17.30 -9.69 7.23
CA VAL A 85 18.34 -10.70 6.99
C VAL A 85 19.73 -10.13 7.24
N LEU A 86 20.02 -8.93 6.73
CA LEU A 86 21.28 -8.23 7.01
C LEU A 86 21.45 -7.98 8.52
N SER A 87 20.41 -7.49 9.20
CA SER A 87 20.44 -7.29 10.64
C SER A 87 20.59 -8.60 11.42
N GLY A 88 20.09 -9.72 10.91
CA GLY A 88 20.27 -11.03 11.53
C GLY A 88 21.69 -11.57 11.38
N ILE A 89 22.35 -11.28 10.25
CA ILE A 89 23.72 -11.73 9.97
C ILE A 89 24.76 -10.80 10.63
N PHE A 90 24.55 -9.48 10.57
CA PHE A 90 25.49 -8.46 11.03
C PHE A 90 25.16 -7.90 12.43
N GLY A 91 23.95 -8.11 12.95
CA GLY A 91 23.54 -7.63 14.27
C GLY A 91 24.13 -8.43 15.42
N SER A 92 24.33 -7.77 16.56
CA SER A 92 24.84 -8.39 17.79
C SER A 92 23.99 -9.59 18.21
N LYS A 93 24.63 -10.76 18.34
CA LYS A 93 23.97 -12.08 18.44
C LYS A 93 22.94 -12.28 19.56
N ASN A 94 22.84 -11.44 20.58
CA ASN A 94 21.87 -11.70 21.66
C ASN A 94 21.59 -10.51 22.59
N ASN A 95 21.20 -9.35 22.07
CA ASN A 95 20.87 -8.22 22.96
C ASN A 95 19.52 -8.39 23.69
N LEU A 96 18.64 -9.27 23.17
CA LEU A 96 17.26 -9.44 23.64
C LEU A 96 16.97 -10.83 24.23
N GLN A 97 17.97 -11.72 24.37
CA GLN A 97 17.82 -13.05 24.97
C GLN A 97 16.57 -13.83 24.52
N LEU A 98 16.20 -13.77 23.22
CA LEU A 98 14.94 -14.35 22.74
C LEU A 98 14.91 -15.88 22.79
N ARG A 99 16.04 -16.54 23.05
CA ARG A 99 16.12 -18.00 23.19
C ARG A 99 16.70 -18.34 24.55
N ASN A 100 15.94 -19.12 25.32
CA ASN A 100 16.37 -19.61 26.63
C ASN A 100 17.57 -20.53 26.46
N SER A 101 18.77 -19.95 26.54
CA SER A 101 20.04 -20.63 26.27
C SER A 101 20.83 -20.85 27.57
N SER A 102 20.23 -20.53 28.72
CA SER A 102 20.85 -20.60 30.05
C SER A 102 19.85 -21.15 31.05
N ASP A 103 20.30 -22.00 31.98
CA ASP A 103 19.45 -22.57 33.04
C ASP A 103 18.92 -21.51 34.03
N THR A 104 19.49 -20.31 34.00
CA THR A 104 19.09 -19.21 34.86
C THR A 104 18.94 -17.90 34.08
N LEU A 105 18.10 -17.00 34.60
CA LEU A 105 17.90 -15.65 34.08
C LEU A 105 19.01 -14.67 34.53
N TRP A 106 19.99 -15.14 35.31
CA TRP A 106 21.03 -14.30 35.86
C TRP A 106 22.14 -14.05 34.84
N VAL A 107 22.38 -12.78 34.53
CA VAL A 107 23.49 -12.35 33.68
C VAL A 107 24.64 -11.89 34.55
N ASN A 108 25.80 -12.55 34.44
CA ASN A 108 26.98 -12.13 35.18
C ASN A 108 27.60 -10.90 34.51
N LYS A 109 27.39 -9.71 35.09
CA LYS A 109 27.93 -8.45 34.59
C LYS A 109 29.08 -8.00 35.49
N MET A 110 30.32 -8.25 35.08
CA MET A 110 31.50 -7.57 35.65
C MET A 110 31.57 -6.14 35.10
N ALA A 111 30.70 -5.26 35.57
CA ALA A 111 30.77 -3.83 35.24
C ALA A 111 31.83 -3.15 36.12
N LYS A 112 32.75 -2.39 35.51
CA LYS A 112 33.60 -1.45 36.25
C LYS A 112 32.70 -0.33 36.76
N ILE A 113 32.55 -0.23 38.09
CA ILE A 113 31.74 0.80 38.72
C ILE A 113 32.51 2.12 38.64
N ASP A 114 31.99 3.05 37.84
CA ASP A 114 32.50 4.42 37.73
C ASP A 114 31.56 5.41 38.44
N LYS A 115 32.06 6.60 38.81
CA LYS A 115 31.27 7.63 39.51
C LYS A 115 29.96 7.97 38.78
N GLY A 116 29.97 7.99 37.45
CA GLY A 116 28.77 8.27 36.65
C GLY A 116 27.65 7.22 36.80
N SER A 117 27.96 5.99 37.21
CA SER A 117 26.93 4.95 37.46
C SER A 117 26.04 5.25 38.67
N PHE A 118 26.47 6.15 39.57
CA PHE A 118 25.66 6.55 40.72
C PHE A 118 24.76 7.75 40.43
N GLU A 119 24.94 8.45 39.30
CA GLU A 119 24.11 9.60 38.94
C GLU A 119 22.71 9.20 38.46
N LYS A 120 22.56 7.99 37.91
CA LYS A 120 21.26 7.40 37.55
C LYS A 120 21.19 5.96 38.05
N MET A 121 20.46 5.79 39.15
CA MET A 121 20.28 4.50 39.85
C MET A 121 19.10 3.67 39.31
N TRP A 122 18.38 4.19 38.32
CA TRP A 122 17.28 3.54 37.61
C TRP A 122 17.70 3.21 36.18
#